data_AF-A0A532TVM4-F1
#
_entry.id   AF-A0A532TVM4-F1
#
_cell.length_a   1.000
_cell.length_b   1.000
_cell.length_c   1.000
_cell.angle_alpha   90.00
_cell.angle_beta   90.00
_cell.angle_gamma   90.00
#
_symmetry.space_group_name_H-M   'P 1'
#
loop_
_entity.id
_entity.type
_entity.pdbx_description
1 polymer ?
#
loop_
_entity_poly.entity_id
_entity_poly.type
_entity_poly.pdbx_seq_one_letter_code
_entity_poly.pdbx_strand_id
1 'polypeptide(L)' 'MTVELLRKPKIINVGARNFHDSLIAQGADSVHVDWKPPAGGDQEMMKLLDKLDKL' A
#
# COMPACT_ATOMS: atom_id res chain seq x y z
N MET A 1 14.83 23.62 7.16
CA MET A 1 14.88 23.03 8.51
C MET A 1 14.50 21.57 8.35
N THR A 2 15.46 20.66 8.43
CA THR A 2 15.23 19.22 8.20
C THR A 2 14.99 18.56 9.55
N VAL A 3 13.89 17.82 9.70
CA VAL A 3 13.64 17.00 10.89
C VAL A 3 14.26 15.64 10.63
N GLU A 4 15.25 15.28 11.43
CA GLU A 4 15.83 13.93 11.40
C GLU A 4 15.17 13.05 12.46
N LEU A 5 14.88 11.80 12.09
CA LEU A 5 14.42 10.80 13.03
C LEU A 5 15.62 10.26 13.81
N LEU A 6 15.50 10.19 15.14
CA LEU A 6 16.53 9.66 16.03
C LEU A 6 16.85 8.17 15.79
N ARG A 7 15.95 7.44 15.12
CA ARG A 7 16.10 6.01 14.78
C ARG A 7 15.39 5.72 13.45
N LYS A 8 15.86 4.69 12.73
CA LYS A 8 15.17 4.21 11.54
C LYS A 8 13.78 3.67 11.91
N PRO A 9 12.70 4.05 11.19
CA PRO A 9 11.36 3.54 11.44
C PRO A 9 11.24 2.06 11.06
N LYS A 10 10.33 1.35 11.72
CA LYS A 10 9.86 0.03 11.30
C LYS A 10 8.49 0.21 10.63
N ILE A 11 8.33 -0.29 9.42
CA ILE A 11 7.19 0.08 8.58
C ILE A 11 6.34 -1.15 8.27
N ILE A 12 5.05 -1.05 8.57
CA ILE A 12 4.01 -2.01 8.14
C ILE A 12 3.11 -1.27 7.17
N ASN A 13 3.17 -1.61 5.89
CA ASN A 13 2.35 -0.98 4.85
C ASN A 13 0.99 -1.68 4.74
N VAL A 14 -0.09 -0.92 4.93
CA VAL A 14 -1.48 -1.36 4.69
C VAL A 14 -2.08 -0.48 3.61
N GLY A 15 -2.67 -1.09 2.58
CA GLY A 15 -3.25 -0.36 1.44
C GLY A 15 -2.49 -0.61 0.14
N ALA A 16 -2.11 0.46 -0.56
CA ALA A 16 -1.57 0.33 -1.91
C ALA A 16 -0.17 -0.30 -1.89
N ARG A 17 0.02 -1.38 -2.68
CA ARG A 17 1.30 -2.10 -2.78
C ARG A 17 2.43 -1.24 -3.36
N ASN A 18 2.11 -0.37 -4.31
CA ASN A 18 3.08 0.55 -4.91
C ASN A 18 3.77 1.47 -3.90
N PHE A 19 3.13 1.77 -2.77
CA PHE A 19 3.75 2.55 -1.71
C PHE A 19 4.80 1.74 -0.95
N HIS A 20 4.54 0.46 -0.67
CA HIS A 20 5.56 -0.46 -0.16
C HIS A 20 6.74 -0.56 -1.13
N ASP A 21 6.48 -0.73 -2.42
CA ASP A 21 7.56 -0.87 -3.42
C ASP A 21 8.41 0.39 -3.51
N SER A 22 7.78 1.56 -3.39
CA SER A 22 8.47 2.86 -3.31
C SER A 22 9.36 2.98 -2.07
N LEU A 23 8.93 2.43 -0.93
CA LEU A 23 9.73 2.40 0.31
C LEU A 23 10.94 1.47 0.17
N ILE A 24 10.76 0.28 -0.40
CA ILE A 24 11.85 -0.66 -0.67
C ILE A 24 12.88 -0.04 -1.64
N ALA A 25 12.43 0.63 -2.70
CA ALA A 25 13.32 1.31 -3.65
C ALA A 25 14.17 2.41 -3.00
N GLN A 26 13.70 3.01 -1.90
CA GLN A 26 14.43 4.00 -1.09
C GLN A 26 15.31 3.36 0.01
N GLY A 27 15.37 2.03 0.07
CA GLY A 27 16.17 1.29 1.06
C GLY A 27 15.56 1.23 2.46
N ALA A 28 14.25 1.49 2.60
CA ALA A 28 13.55 1.34 3.86
C ALA A 28 13.19 -0.14 4.14
N ASP A 29 13.10 -0.49 5.41
CA ASP A 29 12.67 -1.82 5.89
C ASP A 29 11.15 -1.79 6.09
N SER A 30 10.42 -2.46 5.19
CA SER A 30 8.95 -2.49 5.18
C SER A 30 8.42 -3.88 4.91
N VAL A 31 7.33 -4.24 5.59
CA VAL A 31 6.49 -5.40 5.29
C VAL A 31 5.12 -4.94 4.83
N HIS A 32 4.56 -5.59 3.80
CA HIS A 32 3.22 -5.27 3.32
C HIS A 32 2.19 -6.29 3.79
N VAL A 33 1.08 -5.77 4.32
CA VAL A 33 -0.06 -6.58 4.72
C VAL A 33 -0.94 -6.84 3.50
N ASP A 34 -1.18 -8.11 3.20
CA ASP A 34 -2.21 -8.53 2.23
C ASP A 34 -3.59 -8.37 2.87
N TRP A 35 -4.07 -7.13 2.88
CA TRP A 35 -5.32 -6.74 3.52
C TRP A 35 -6.44 -6.52 2.49
N LYS A 36 -7.64 -6.99 2.81
CA LYS A 36 -8.88 -6.74 2.04
C LYS A 36 -9.96 -6.20 2.98
N PRO A 37 -10.82 -5.26 2.54
CA PRO A 37 -11.89 -4.73 3.37
C PRO A 37 -12.88 -5.83 3.79
N PRO A 38 -13.34 -5.85 5.07
CA PRO A 38 -14.15 -6.94 5.61
C PRO A 38 -15.59 -6.98 5.07
N ALA A 39 -16.13 -5.83 4.66
CA ALA A 39 -17.34 -5.79 3.84
C ALA A 39 -16.90 -6.04 2.41
N GLY A 40 -17.28 -7.18 1.83
CA GLY A 40 -16.82 -7.68 0.52
C GLY A 40 -17.19 -6.84 -0.71
N GLY A 41 -17.32 -5.53 -0.55
CA GLY A 41 -17.57 -4.54 -1.59
C GLY A 41 -18.93 -4.69 -2.28
N ASP A 42 -19.27 -3.69 -3.09
CA ASP A 42 -20.29 -3.87 -4.11
C ASP A 42 -19.65 -4.65 -5.28
N GLN A 43 -20.18 -5.84 -5.57
CA GLN A 43 -19.64 -6.70 -6.61
C GLN A 43 -19.74 -6.10 -8.02
N GLU A 44 -20.77 -5.29 -8.30
CA GLU A 44 -20.87 -4.61 -9.58
C GLU A 44 -19.79 -3.53 -9.70
N MET A 45 -19.59 -2.74 -8.64
CA MET A 45 -18.56 -1.71 -8.60
C MET A 45 -17.15 -2.32 -8.78
N MET A 46 -16.83 -3.43 -8.10
CA MET A 46 -15.53 -4.09 -8.26
C MET A 46 -15.31 -4.58 -9.71
N LYS A 47 -16.33 -5.14 -10.37
CA LYS A 47 -16.23 -5.55 -11.77
C LYS A 47 -16.00 -4.38 -12.72
N LEU A 48 -16.53 -3.20 -12.41
CA LEU A 48 -16.31 -1.98 -13.20
C LEU A 48 -14.88 -1.46 -13.00
N LEU A 49 -14.39 -1.42 -11.76
CA LEU A 49 -13.01 -1.03 -11.46
C LEU A 49 -11.99 -1.98 -12.12
N ASP A 50 -12.20 -3.29 -12.06
CA ASP A 50 -11.36 -4.30 -12.74
C ASP A 50 -11.26 -4.10 -14.26
N LYS A 51 -12.29 -3.53 -14.89
CA LYS A 51 -12.26 -3.22 -16.33
C LYS A 51 -11.44 -1.97 -16.62
N LEU A 52 -11.47 -0.98 -15.74
CA LEU A 52 -10.68 0.25 -15.86
C LEU A 52 -9.19 -0.04 -15.65
N ASP A 53 -8.83 -0.89 -14.68
CA ASP A 53 -7.44 -1.28 -14.39
C ASP A 53 -6.78 -2.12 -15.50
N LYS A 54 -7.57 -2.71 -16.41
CA LYS A 54 -7.07 -3.51 -17.54
C LYS A 54 -6.87 -2.72 -18.84
N LEU A 55 -7.16 -1.41 -18.84
CA LEU A 55 -6.87 -0.48 -19.93
C LEU A 55 -5.43 0.03 -19.83
#